data_AF-A0A9E0FWY5-F1
#
_entry.id   AF-A0A9E0FWY5-F1
#
_cell.length_a   1.000
_cell.length_b   1.000
_cell.length_c   1.000
_cell.angle_alpha   90.00
_cell.angle_beta   90.00
_cell.angle_gamma   90.00
#
_symmetry.space_group_name_H-M   'P 1'
#
loop_
_entity.id
_entity.type
_entity.pdbx_description
1 polymer ?
#
loop_
_entity_poly.entity_id
_entity_poly.type
_entity_poly.pdbx_seq_one_letter_code
_entity_poly.pdbx_strand_id
1 'polypeptide(L)'
;MKQNLLGLIIALLWTAHASAAADYKKYIPDFAQQYIREDNEDKNSPSSQKESTDFKKYIPEPYQKYIPDFINGMENMEDLSWDTWEEESPSSPLQSSLADKILHGPSSLSNSSYNNLTGHGPLKLTHVTITKNLLVNGPLTGIKIQAASMEVSGPVKVMNLNVGKAVIRGIAILKEAHVKNDLTVYGPLLAQKSTFKGPLRLFTSEMRLKDCQAHSIIIEKDKTYFADSPRVHLVGETKVFGNIEFKGKKGIVEVGPEVKIEGKIINGTIQDKKK
;
A
#
# COMPACT_ATOMS: atom_id res chain seq x y z
N MET A 1 44.82 1.90 -42.75
CA MET A 1 43.57 1.50 -43.46
C MET A 1 42.61 0.67 -42.59
N LYS A 2 42.54 0.88 -41.27
CA LYS A 2 41.68 0.11 -40.34
C LYS A 2 40.82 0.96 -39.37
N GLN A 3 40.87 2.30 -39.47
CA GLN A 3 40.14 3.19 -38.54
C GLN A 3 38.75 3.66 -39.03
N ASN A 4 38.37 3.36 -40.28
CA ASN A 4 37.08 3.79 -40.84
C ASN A 4 35.94 2.74 -40.73
N LEU A 5 36.21 1.55 -40.19
CA LEU A 5 35.20 0.48 -40.10
C LEU A 5 34.35 0.57 -38.82
N LEU A 6 34.92 1.07 -37.73
CA LEU A 6 34.22 1.15 -36.43
C LEU A 6 33.14 2.25 -36.42
N GLY A 7 33.38 3.37 -37.11
CA GLY A 7 32.42 4.46 -37.22
C GLY A 7 31.16 4.10 -38.02
N LEU A 8 31.31 3.24 -39.03
CA LEU A 8 30.17 2.80 -39.87
C LEU A 8 29.27 1.78 -39.14
N ILE A 9 29.86 0.96 -38.27
CA ILE A 9 29.11 -0.02 -37.45
C ILE A 9 28.30 0.68 -36.35
N ILE A 10 28.83 1.75 -35.75
CA ILE A 10 28.11 2.54 -34.73
C ILE A 10 26.96 3.35 -35.36
N ALA A 11 27.13 3.86 -36.58
CA ALA A 11 26.06 4.56 -37.31
C ALA A 11 24.92 3.61 -37.75
N LEU A 12 25.24 2.35 -38.11
CA LEU A 12 24.22 1.32 -38.43
C LEU A 12 23.50 0.79 -37.17
N LEU A 13 24.13 0.84 -36.00
CA LEU A 13 23.49 0.48 -34.73
C LEU A 13 22.52 1.55 -34.21
N TRP A 14 22.69 2.82 -34.61
CA TRP A 14 21.77 3.90 -34.26
C TRP A 14 20.54 4.01 -35.18
N THR A 15 20.60 3.49 -36.41
CA THR A 15 19.44 3.46 -37.31
C THR A 15 18.57 2.20 -37.16
N ALA A 16 19.04 1.17 -36.45
CA ALA A 16 18.31 -0.08 -36.22
C ALA A 16 17.46 -0.13 -34.94
N HIS A 17 17.50 0.90 -34.08
CA HIS A 17 16.69 0.96 -32.84
C HIS A 17 15.42 1.84 -32.96
N ALA A 18 15.09 2.33 -34.15
CA ALA A 18 13.92 3.18 -34.39
C ALA A 18 12.74 2.47 -35.09
N SER A 19 12.80 1.16 -35.35
CA SER A 19 11.72 0.43 -36.01
C SER A 19 11.39 -0.90 -35.33
N ALA A 20 10.99 -0.85 -34.06
CA ALA A 20 10.30 -1.95 -33.41
C ALA A 20 9.41 -1.44 -32.26
N ALA A 21 8.68 -0.36 -32.51
CA ALA A 21 7.39 -0.15 -31.84
C ALA A 21 6.39 -1.14 -32.45
N ALA A 22 6.63 -2.43 -32.20
CA ALA A 22 5.65 -3.45 -32.50
C ALA A 22 4.38 -3.11 -31.73
N ASP A 23 3.27 -3.18 -32.45
CA ASP A 23 1.93 -2.80 -32.07
C ASP A 23 1.44 -3.55 -30.81
N TYR A 24 1.92 -3.12 -29.65
CA TYR A 24 1.60 -3.74 -28.37
C TYR A 24 0.12 -3.60 -28.04
N LYS A 25 -0.59 -2.69 -28.73
CA LYS A 25 -2.04 -2.50 -28.63
C LYS A 25 -2.81 -3.78 -28.99
N LYS A 26 -2.27 -4.65 -29.85
CA LYS A 26 -2.86 -5.96 -30.17
C LYS A 26 -2.92 -6.93 -28.98
N TYR A 27 -2.09 -6.73 -27.96
CA TYR A 27 -2.06 -7.57 -26.75
C TYR A 27 -2.82 -6.96 -25.58
N ILE A 28 -3.46 -5.80 -25.78
CA ILE A 28 -4.26 -5.14 -24.76
C ILE A 28 -5.71 -5.62 -24.89
N PRO A 29 -6.27 -6.27 -23.86
CA PRO A 29 -7.68 -6.68 -23.87
C PRO A 29 -8.60 -5.49 -24.16
N ASP A 30 -9.66 -5.69 -24.93
CA ASP A 30 -10.55 -4.62 -25.41
C ASP A 30 -11.06 -3.70 -24.30
N PHE A 31 -11.33 -4.24 -23.10
CA PHE A 31 -11.78 -3.45 -21.95
C PHE A 31 -10.73 -2.44 -21.44
N ALA A 32 -9.45 -2.66 -21.71
CA ALA A 32 -8.34 -1.84 -21.26
C ALA A 32 -7.92 -0.78 -22.29
N GLN A 33 -8.38 -0.87 -23.53
CA GLN A 33 -8.03 0.09 -24.60
C GLN A 33 -8.64 1.49 -24.37
N GLN A 34 -9.78 1.58 -23.68
CA GLN A 34 -10.47 2.85 -23.38
C GLN A 34 -9.73 3.77 -22.38
N TYR A 35 -8.69 3.29 -21.72
CA TYR A 35 -7.95 4.04 -20.70
C TYR A 35 -6.63 4.63 -21.21
N ILE A 36 -6.27 4.37 -22.47
CA ILE A 36 -5.13 4.99 -23.13
C ILE A 36 -5.62 6.32 -23.71
N ARG A 37 -5.61 7.38 -22.90
CA ARG A 37 -5.84 8.75 -23.39
C ARG A 37 -4.57 9.26 -24.04
N GLU A 38 -4.67 9.67 -25.30
CA GLU A 38 -3.66 10.48 -25.96
C GLU A 38 -3.71 11.89 -25.36
N ASP A 39 -2.60 12.33 -24.78
CA ASP A 39 -2.45 13.65 -24.18
C ASP A 39 -2.63 14.72 -25.27
N ASN A 40 -3.80 15.35 -25.31
CA ASN A 40 -3.97 16.65 -25.96
C ASN A 40 -3.93 17.73 -24.88
N GLU A 41 -2.93 18.61 -24.99
CA GLU A 41 -2.78 19.81 -24.18
C GLU A 41 -4.00 20.73 -24.40
N ASP A 42 -4.78 20.98 -23.34
CA ASP A 42 -5.68 22.13 -23.31
C ASP A 42 -5.33 23.05 -22.14
N LYS A 43 -4.80 24.22 -22.50
CA LYS A 43 -4.57 25.36 -21.62
C LYS A 43 -5.88 26.13 -21.50
N ASN A 44 -6.65 25.89 -20.44
CA ASN A 44 -7.44 26.90 -19.70
C ASN A 44 -8.44 26.23 -18.74
N SER A 45 -8.23 26.38 -17.43
CA SER A 45 -9.36 26.39 -16.48
C SER A 45 -9.02 27.13 -15.18
N PRO A 46 -9.97 27.91 -14.62
CA PRO A 46 -9.76 28.77 -13.46
C PRO A 46 -10.05 28.06 -12.11
N SER A 47 -9.36 28.55 -11.09
CA SER A 47 -9.65 28.54 -9.65
C SER A 47 -10.05 27.24 -8.94
N SER A 48 -9.10 26.81 -8.11
CA SER A 48 -9.21 26.11 -6.83
C SER A 48 -10.54 26.25 -6.06
N GLN A 49 -11.27 25.14 -5.93
CA GLN A 49 -11.89 24.62 -4.68
C GLN A 49 -12.67 23.33 -5.01
N LYS A 50 -12.48 22.28 -4.17
CA LYS A 50 -13.06 20.92 -4.26
C LYS A 50 -12.55 19.99 -5.40
N GLU A 51 -11.27 19.62 -5.34
CA GLU A 51 -10.77 18.37 -5.95
C GLU A 51 -10.11 17.49 -4.89
N SER A 52 -10.85 17.23 -3.82
CA SER A 52 -10.54 16.19 -2.85
C SER A 52 -11.64 15.16 -3.00
N THR A 53 -11.25 13.89 -3.18
CA THR A 53 -12.07 12.66 -3.14
C THR A 53 -12.72 12.16 -4.44
N ASP A 54 -11.91 11.72 -5.42
CA ASP A 54 -12.33 10.55 -6.21
C ASP A 54 -11.15 9.62 -6.53
N PHE A 55 -10.50 9.13 -5.49
CA PHE A 55 -9.44 8.13 -5.58
C PHE A 55 -9.94 6.80 -6.22
N LYS A 56 -11.28 6.54 -6.24
CA LYS A 56 -11.86 5.31 -6.82
C LYS A 56 -11.44 5.14 -8.28
N LYS A 57 -11.21 6.24 -9.01
CA LYS A 57 -10.76 6.22 -10.40
C LYS A 57 -9.38 5.57 -10.62
N TYR A 58 -8.55 5.46 -9.58
CA TYR A 58 -7.21 4.87 -9.66
C TYR A 58 -7.16 3.39 -9.25
N ILE A 59 -8.31 2.78 -8.93
CA ILE A 59 -8.42 1.37 -8.58
C ILE A 59 -9.07 0.60 -9.75
N PRO A 60 -8.49 -0.52 -10.21
CA PRO A 60 -9.13 -1.34 -11.25
C PRO A 60 -10.50 -1.85 -10.78
N GLU A 61 -11.52 -1.78 -11.63
CA GLU A 61 -12.91 -2.18 -11.34
C GLU A 61 -13.09 -3.47 -10.53
N PRO A 62 -12.40 -4.61 -10.82
CA PRO A 62 -12.60 -5.83 -10.03
C PRO A 62 -12.24 -5.68 -8.55
N TYR A 63 -11.44 -4.67 -8.20
CA TYR A 63 -11.04 -4.39 -6.83
C TYR A 63 -11.90 -3.34 -6.12
N GLN A 64 -12.66 -2.53 -6.87
CA GLN A 64 -13.47 -1.47 -6.29
C GLN A 64 -14.52 -2.00 -5.31
N LYS A 65 -15.12 -3.17 -5.56
CA LYS A 65 -16.09 -3.81 -4.66
C LYS A 65 -15.52 -4.26 -3.30
N TYR A 66 -14.20 -4.41 -3.19
CA TYR A 66 -13.53 -4.74 -1.93
C TYR A 66 -13.14 -3.49 -1.14
N ILE A 67 -13.34 -2.32 -1.75
CA ILE A 67 -13.14 -1.03 -1.13
C ILE A 67 -14.55 -0.54 -0.76
N PRO A 68 -14.89 -0.44 0.52
CA PRO A 68 -16.18 0.15 0.90
C PRO A 68 -16.30 1.57 0.31
N ASP A 69 -17.46 2.22 0.40
CA ASP A 69 -17.70 3.64 0.00
C ASP A 69 -16.90 4.67 0.84
N PHE A 70 -15.78 4.22 1.38
CA PHE A 70 -15.09 4.55 2.61
C PHE A 70 -14.30 5.86 2.59
N ILE A 71 -14.06 6.45 1.43
CA ILE A 71 -13.11 7.57 1.33
C ILE A 71 -13.82 8.91 1.15
N ASN A 72 -15.08 8.94 0.70
CA ASN A 72 -15.87 10.17 0.75
C ASN A 72 -16.31 10.51 2.20
N GLY A 73 -16.14 9.57 3.15
CA GLY A 73 -16.44 9.71 4.58
C GLY A 73 -15.23 9.61 5.51
N MET A 74 -14.03 9.97 5.03
CA MET A 74 -12.75 9.89 5.75
C MET A 74 -12.67 10.71 7.07
N GLU A 75 -13.72 11.44 7.45
CA GLU A 75 -13.83 12.15 8.73
C GLU A 75 -14.29 11.22 9.87
N ASN A 76 -15.08 10.17 9.59
CA ASN A 76 -15.64 9.27 10.60
C ASN A 76 -15.08 7.85 10.48
N MET A 77 -13.81 7.67 10.87
CA MET A 77 -13.21 6.33 11.00
C MET A 77 -13.88 5.48 12.11
N GLU A 78 -14.76 6.08 12.92
CA GLU A 78 -15.58 5.45 13.95
C GLU A 78 -16.77 4.67 13.38
N ASP A 79 -17.25 5.00 12.17
CA ASP A 79 -18.39 4.32 11.52
C ASP A 79 -18.00 3.01 10.81
N LEU A 80 -16.73 2.60 10.89
CA LEU A 80 -16.38 1.21 10.61
C LEU A 80 -16.92 0.35 11.74
N SER A 81 -18.19 -0.08 11.66
CA SER A 81 -18.74 -1.03 12.63
C SER A 81 -17.90 -2.31 12.55
N TRP A 82 -17.08 -2.54 13.58
CA TRP A 82 -16.35 -3.79 13.78
C TRP A 82 -17.19 -4.80 14.57
N ASP A 83 -18.44 -4.45 14.91
CA ASP A 83 -19.28 -5.06 15.94
C ASP A 83 -19.94 -6.41 15.56
N THR A 84 -19.46 -7.10 14.54
CA THR A 84 -20.03 -8.39 14.10
C THR A 84 -19.05 -9.56 14.19
N TRP A 85 -18.09 -9.51 15.13
CA TRP A 85 -17.13 -10.60 15.32
C TRP A 85 -17.17 -11.09 16.76
N GLU A 86 -17.91 -12.17 17.00
CA GLU A 86 -17.89 -12.91 18.27
C GLU A 86 -16.47 -13.45 18.54
N GLU A 87 -15.96 -13.17 19.74
CA GLU A 87 -14.67 -13.67 20.19
C GLU A 87 -14.76 -15.14 20.58
N GLU A 88 -14.44 -16.04 19.65
CA GLU A 88 -14.13 -17.40 20.03
C GLU A 88 -12.71 -17.49 20.61
N SER A 89 -12.61 -18.15 21.76
CA SER A 89 -11.37 -18.35 22.51
C SER A 89 -10.47 -19.37 21.80
N PRO A 90 -9.16 -19.11 21.66
CA PRO A 90 -8.27 -20.08 21.02
C PRO A 90 -7.99 -21.28 21.94
N SER A 91 -8.25 -22.49 21.46
CA SER A 91 -7.75 -23.73 22.05
C SER A 91 -6.26 -23.90 21.74
N SER A 92 -5.44 -24.22 22.74
CA SER A 92 -3.99 -24.41 22.62
C SER A 92 -3.60 -25.44 21.54
N PRO A 93 -2.70 -25.13 20.59
CA PRO A 93 -2.26 -26.14 19.63
C PRO A 93 -1.21 -27.07 20.26
N LEU A 94 -1.53 -28.36 20.29
CA LEU A 94 -0.59 -29.46 20.51
C LEU A 94 0.55 -29.40 19.48
N GLN A 95 1.77 -29.72 19.92
CA GLN A 95 3.01 -29.78 19.13
C GLN A 95 3.00 -30.90 18.07
N SER A 96 2.11 -30.83 17.08
CA SER A 96 2.34 -31.47 15.77
C SER A 96 3.19 -30.51 14.94
N SER A 97 4.22 -30.99 14.24
CA SER A 97 5.02 -30.18 13.33
C SER A 97 4.10 -29.33 12.44
N LEU A 98 4.19 -27.99 12.58
CA LEU A 98 3.31 -27.10 11.83
C LEU A 98 3.44 -27.37 10.33
N ALA A 99 2.31 -27.61 9.66
CA ALA A 99 2.31 -27.90 8.24
C ALA A 99 2.47 -26.61 7.42
N ASP A 100 3.05 -26.74 6.23
CA ASP A 100 2.89 -25.76 5.16
C ASP A 100 1.51 -25.94 4.53
N LYS A 101 0.85 -24.84 4.16
CA LYS A 101 -0.48 -24.88 3.56
C LYS A 101 -0.57 -23.99 2.34
N ILE A 102 -1.11 -24.54 1.26
CA ILE A 102 -1.41 -23.82 0.03
C ILE A 102 -2.92 -23.86 -0.18
N LEU A 103 -3.50 -22.69 -0.47
CA LEU A 103 -4.93 -22.50 -0.72
C LEU A 103 -5.12 -21.91 -2.11
N HIS A 104 -6.13 -22.41 -2.82
CA HIS A 104 -6.52 -21.91 -4.13
C HIS A 104 -7.99 -21.48 -4.09
N GLY A 105 -8.28 -20.32 -4.68
CA GLY A 105 -9.58 -19.70 -4.64
C GLY A 105 -9.90 -19.01 -3.30
N PRO A 106 -11.15 -18.55 -3.12
CA PRO A 106 -11.60 -17.96 -1.87
C PRO A 106 -11.48 -18.95 -0.71
N SER A 107 -10.88 -18.53 0.40
CA SER A 107 -10.67 -19.40 1.56
C SER A 107 -10.78 -18.63 2.87
N SER A 108 -11.21 -19.33 3.91
CA SER A 108 -11.24 -18.82 5.28
C SER A 108 -10.54 -19.79 6.22
N LEU A 109 -9.66 -19.29 7.07
CA LEU A 109 -9.01 -20.07 8.12
C LEU A 109 -9.25 -19.40 9.47
N SER A 110 -9.59 -20.21 10.47
CA SER A 110 -9.71 -19.79 11.85
C SER A 110 -8.85 -20.68 12.76
N ASN A 111 -8.43 -20.14 13.91
CA ASN A 111 -7.88 -20.88 15.04
C ASN A 111 -6.84 -21.96 14.64
N SER A 112 -5.89 -21.58 13.79
CA SER A 112 -4.95 -22.53 13.20
C SER A 112 -3.53 -21.97 13.16
N SER A 113 -2.55 -22.87 13.11
CA SER A 113 -1.15 -22.53 13.04
C SER A 113 -0.46 -23.25 11.88
N TYR A 114 0.42 -22.54 11.18
CA TYR A 114 1.15 -23.06 10.01
C TYR A 114 2.61 -22.61 10.05
N ASN A 115 3.48 -23.35 9.35
CA ASN A 115 4.84 -22.89 9.11
C ASN A 115 4.82 -21.80 8.03
N ASN A 116 4.40 -22.17 6.82
CA ASN A 116 4.11 -21.25 5.73
C ASN A 116 2.64 -21.36 5.32
N LEU A 117 2.04 -20.24 4.93
CA LEU A 117 0.70 -20.18 4.37
C LEU A 117 0.73 -19.40 3.06
N THR A 118 0.36 -20.05 1.96
CA THR A 118 0.23 -19.43 0.65
C THR A 118 -1.23 -19.46 0.22
N GLY A 119 -1.81 -18.30 -0.08
CA GLY A 119 -3.17 -18.18 -0.62
C GLY A 119 -3.18 -17.57 -2.02
N HIS A 120 -3.81 -18.24 -2.98
CA HIS A 120 -4.06 -17.74 -4.32
C HIS A 120 -5.55 -17.42 -4.48
N GLY A 121 -5.93 -16.18 -4.19
CA GLY A 121 -7.32 -15.72 -4.15
C GLY A 121 -7.65 -14.97 -2.86
N PRO A 122 -8.93 -14.57 -2.67
CA PRO A 122 -9.37 -13.92 -1.45
C PRO A 122 -9.16 -14.79 -0.22
N LEU A 123 -8.47 -14.25 0.79
CA LEU A 123 -8.17 -14.96 2.02
C LEU A 123 -8.71 -14.21 3.23
N LYS A 124 -9.45 -14.94 4.08
CA LYS A 124 -9.90 -14.46 5.39
C LYS A 124 -9.20 -15.24 6.50
N LEU A 125 -8.52 -14.55 7.41
CA LEU A 125 -7.80 -15.18 8.53
C LEU A 125 -8.33 -14.66 9.87
N THR A 126 -8.62 -15.57 10.80
CA THR A 126 -9.10 -15.23 12.15
C THR A 126 -8.31 -16.03 13.18
N HIS A 127 -7.52 -15.36 14.03
CA HIS A 127 -6.68 -16.03 15.04
C HIS A 127 -5.74 -17.08 14.42
N VAL A 128 -4.96 -16.65 13.42
CA VAL A 128 -4.04 -17.53 12.68
C VAL A 128 -2.60 -17.14 12.98
N THR A 129 -1.79 -18.13 13.34
CA THR A 129 -0.35 -17.97 13.56
C THR A 129 0.45 -18.64 12.45
N ILE A 130 1.28 -17.86 11.77
CA ILE A 130 2.19 -18.33 10.72
C ILE A 130 3.63 -18.11 11.23
N THR A 131 4.35 -19.16 11.56
CA THR A 131 5.67 -19.00 12.20
C THR A 131 6.75 -18.47 11.25
N LYS A 132 6.54 -18.62 9.93
CA LYS A 132 7.42 -18.12 8.88
C LYS A 132 6.67 -17.15 7.96
N ASN A 133 6.29 -17.59 6.77
CA ASN A 133 5.85 -16.70 5.69
C ASN A 133 4.35 -16.85 5.40
N LEU A 134 3.64 -15.72 5.43
CA LEU A 134 2.31 -15.55 4.86
C LEU A 134 2.45 -14.89 3.48
N LEU A 135 2.10 -15.62 2.42
CA LEU A 135 2.07 -15.12 1.05
C LEU A 135 0.63 -15.14 0.53
N VAL A 136 0.10 -13.99 0.10
CA VAL A 136 -1.28 -13.90 -0.42
C VAL A 136 -1.27 -13.20 -1.77
N ASN A 137 -1.68 -13.91 -2.81
CA ASN A 137 -1.92 -13.38 -4.14
C ASN A 137 -3.42 -13.14 -4.29
N GLY A 138 -3.91 -12.04 -3.73
CA GLY A 138 -5.32 -11.68 -3.66
C GLY A 138 -5.64 -10.79 -2.46
N PRO A 139 -6.92 -10.40 -2.29
CA PRO A 139 -7.37 -9.66 -1.12
C PRO A 139 -7.13 -10.44 0.18
N LEU A 140 -6.61 -9.76 1.21
CA LEU A 140 -6.47 -10.30 2.56
C LEU A 140 -7.37 -9.52 3.53
N THR A 141 -8.23 -10.26 4.23
CA THR A 141 -8.97 -9.73 5.38
C THR A 141 -8.65 -10.56 6.61
N GLY A 142 -8.62 -9.95 7.79
CA GLY A 142 -8.51 -10.77 8.99
C GLY A 142 -8.35 -10.05 10.31
N ILE A 143 -8.32 -10.86 11.37
CA ILE A 143 -8.29 -10.44 12.76
C ILE A 143 -7.31 -11.34 13.51
N LYS A 144 -6.49 -10.75 14.40
CA LYS A 144 -5.55 -11.49 15.27
C LYS A 144 -4.63 -12.40 14.43
N ILE A 145 -3.90 -11.81 13.49
CA ILE A 145 -2.95 -12.52 12.62
C ILE A 145 -1.55 -12.34 13.19
N GLN A 146 -0.81 -13.43 13.37
CA GLN A 146 0.61 -13.40 13.70
C GLN A 146 1.43 -14.01 12.56
N ALA A 147 2.45 -13.30 12.07
CA ALA A 147 3.36 -13.82 11.05
C ALA A 147 4.81 -13.36 11.29
N ALA A 148 5.82 -14.14 10.91
CA ALA A 148 7.19 -13.60 10.89
C ALA A 148 7.40 -12.68 9.68
N SER A 149 6.87 -13.06 8.52
CA SER A 149 6.89 -12.27 7.29
C SER A 149 5.54 -12.34 6.60
N MET A 150 5.10 -11.22 6.02
CA MET A 150 3.88 -11.13 5.23
C MET A 150 4.16 -10.47 3.88
N GLU A 151 3.74 -11.11 2.79
CA GLU A 151 3.68 -10.52 1.46
C GLU A 151 2.27 -10.67 0.90
N VAL A 152 1.64 -9.54 0.52
CA VAL A 152 0.30 -9.54 -0.05
C VAL A 152 0.31 -8.77 -1.37
N SER A 153 -0.08 -9.42 -2.45
CA SER A 153 -0.38 -8.80 -3.74
C SER A 153 -1.89 -8.65 -3.88
N GLY A 154 -2.42 -7.57 -3.32
CA GLY A 154 -3.85 -7.27 -3.23
C GLY A 154 -4.17 -6.30 -2.09
N PRO A 155 -5.44 -5.87 -1.96
CA PRO A 155 -5.87 -5.03 -0.85
C PRO A 155 -5.84 -5.81 0.48
N VAL A 156 -5.47 -5.11 1.55
CA VAL A 156 -5.35 -5.65 2.91
C VAL A 156 -6.26 -4.88 3.86
N LYS A 157 -7.11 -5.59 4.61
CA LYS A 157 -7.87 -5.04 5.74
C LYS A 157 -7.72 -5.94 6.96
N VAL A 158 -6.85 -5.56 7.89
CA VAL A 158 -6.51 -6.41 9.05
C VAL A 158 -6.59 -5.65 10.36
N MET A 159 -7.15 -6.30 11.37
CA MET A 159 -7.16 -5.84 12.76
C MET A 159 -6.27 -6.73 13.63
N ASN A 160 -5.53 -6.15 14.56
CA ASN A 160 -4.65 -6.87 15.49
C ASN A 160 -3.63 -7.75 14.75
N LEU A 161 -2.81 -7.12 13.91
CA LEU A 161 -1.74 -7.77 13.15
C LEU A 161 -0.44 -7.72 13.96
N ASN A 162 0.23 -8.84 14.16
CA ASN A 162 1.59 -8.88 14.71
C ASN A 162 2.53 -9.51 13.69
N VAL A 163 3.35 -8.68 13.04
CA VAL A 163 4.23 -9.14 11.97
C VAL A 163 5.67 -8.66 12.14
N GLY A 164 6.63 -9.51 11.77
CA GLY A 164 8.04 -9.14 11.70
C GLY A 164 8.27 -8.09 10.62
N LYS A 165 8.18 -8.51 9.34
CA LYS A 165 8.25 -7.62 8.16
C LYS A 165 7.02 -7.77 7.28
N ALA A 166 6.62 -6.73 6.59
CA ALA A 166 5.47 -6.79 5.67
C ALA A 166 5.72 -6.04 4.36
N VAL A 167 5.27 -6.64 3.26
CA VAL A 167 5.23 -6.03 1.93
C VAL A 167 3.81 -6.16 1.39
N ILE A 168 3.16 -5.03 1.10
CA ILE A 168 1.78 -4.99 0.61
C ILE A 168 1.77 -4.27 -0.74
N ARG A 169 1.22 -4.91 -1.77
CA ARG A 169 1.02 -4.34 -3.10
C ARG A 169 -0.47 -4.14 -3.33
N GLY A 170 -0.96 -2.98 -2.93
CA GLY A 170 -2.36 -2.64 -2.86
C GLY A 170 -2.64 -1.68 -1.71
N ILE A 171 -3.92 -1.37 -1.52
CA ILE A 171 -4.38 -0.55 -0.40
C ILE A 171 -4.22 -1.33 0.91
N ALA A 172 -3.67 -0.68 1.94
CA ALA A 172 -3.53 -1.26 3.26
C ALA A 172 -4.39 -0.51 4.28
N ILE A 173 -5.30 -1.21 4.94
CA ILE A 173 -6.10 -0.74 6.07
C ILE A 173 -5.72 -1.58 7.28
N LEU A 174 -5.00 -0.97 8.23
CA LEU A 174 -4.44 -1.64 9.39
C LEU A 174 -4.98 -1.02 10.68
N LYS A 175 -5.56 -1.82 11.56
CA LYS A 175 -5.99 -1.39 12.90
C LYS A 175 -5.27 -2.21 13.95
N GLU A 176 -4.70 -1.56 14.97
CA GLU A 176 -3.98 -2.25 16.05
C GLU A 176 -2.86 -3.16 15.51
N ALA A 177 -2.15 -2.70 14.47
CA ALA A 177 -1.06 -3.45 13.88
C ALA A 177 0.27 -3.16 14.59
N HIS A 178 1.09 -4.18 14.76
CA HIS A 178 2.43 -4.12 15.30
C HIS A 178 3.41 -4.71 14.27
N VAL A 179 4.12 -3.84 13.56
CA VAL A 179 5.18 -4.23 12.62
C VAL A 179 6.53 -4.00 13.29
N LYS A 180 7.29 -5.09 13.48
CA LYS A 180 8.55 -5.06 14.27
C LYS A 180 9.73 -4.50 13.48
N ASN A 181 9.77 -4.75 12.19
CA ASN A 181 10.81 -4.31 11.26
C ASN A 181 10.15 -3.39 10.22
N ASP A 182 10.51 -3.55 8.95
CA ASP A 182 10.05 -2.72 7.85
C ASP A 182 8.61 -3.07 7.41
N LEU A 183 7.84 -2.03 7.11
CA LEU A 183 6.60 -2.12 6.34
C LEU A 183 6.79 -1.38 5.02
N THR A 184 6.62 -2.09 3.90
CA THR A 184 6.60 -1.51 2.56
C THR A 184 5.20 -1.62 1.97
N VAL A 185 4.60 -0.51 1.55
CA VAL A 185 3.28 -0.51 0.87
C VAL A 185 3.39 0.16 -0.50
N TYR A 186 2.93 -0.55 -1.53
CA TYR A 186 2.74 -0.03 -2.88
C TYR A 186 1.26 0.30 -3.05
N GLY A 187 0.89 1.51 -2.64
CA GLY A 187 -0.48 1.99 -2.59
C GLY A 187 -0.82 2.75 -1.30
N PRO A 188 -2.06 3.25 -1.18
CA PRO A 188 -2.52 3.98 -0.01
C PRO A 188 -2.43 3.16 1.28
N LEU A 189 -2.06 3.83 2.37
CA LEU A 189 -2.05 3.25 3.71
C LEU A 189 -2.94 4.06 4.65
N LEU A 190 -3.87 3.37 5.30
CA LEU A 190 -4.67 3.87 6.40
C LEU A 190 -4.36 3.01 7.63
N ALA A 191 -3.77 3.61 8.66
CA ALA A 191 -3.48 2.90 9.89
C ALA A 191 -4.06 3.61 11.12
N GLN A 192 -4.57 2.83 12.06
CA GLN A 192 -5.11 3.32 13.32
C GLN A 192 -4.56 2.52 14.51
N LYS A 193 -4.22 3.19 15.61
CA LYS A 193 -3.75 2.56 16.86
C LYS A 193 -2.60 1.56 16.63
N SER A 194 -1.74 1.85 15.65
CA SER A 194 -0.73 0.91 15.15
C SER A 194 0.69 1.37 15.48
N THR A 195 1.62 0.43 15.59
CA THR A 195 3.05 0.66 15.86
C THR A 195 3.91 0.09 14.73
N PHE A 196 4.76 0.94 14.17
CA PHE A 196 5.73 0.60 13.12
C PHE A 196 7.14 0.89 13.65
N LYS A 197 7.83 -0.15 14.12
CA LYS A 197 9.14 -0.02 14.77
C LYS A 197 10.28 0.21 13.78
N GLY A 198 10.20 -0.36 12.58
CA GLY A 198 11.12 -0.08 11.50
C GLY A 198 10.63 1.05 10.58
N PRO A 199 11.38 1.33 9.50
CA PRO A 199 10.97 2.29 8.48
C PRO A 199 9.65 1.89 7.80
N LEU A 200 8.78 2.88 7.62
CA LEU A 200 7.57 2.80 6.83
C LEU A 200 7.84 3.35 5.43
N ARG A 201 8.00 2.46 4.44
CA ARG A 201 8.29 2.81 3.05
C ARG A 201 7.03 2.74 2.22
N LEU A 202 6.68 3.83 1.55
CA LEU A 202 5.42 3.94 0.84
C LEU A 202 5.64 4.44 -0.57
N PHE A 203 5.05 3.74 -1.53
CA PHE A 203 4.97 4.12 -2.93
C PHE A 203 3.53 4.57 -3.18
N THR A 204 3.21 5.78 -2.73
CA THR A 204 1.83 6.30 -2.69
C THR A 204 1.81 7.82 -2.82
N SER A 205 0.68 8.36 -3.27
CA SER A 205 0.34 9.78 -3.16
C SER A 205 -0.30 10.14 -1.81
N GLU A 206 -0.82 9.16 -1.07
CA GLU A 206 -1.59 9.43 0.15
C GLU A 206 -1.36 8.37 1.23
N MET A 207 -1.18 8.84 2.47
CA MET A 207 -1.15 8.04 3.69
C MET A 207 -1.91 8.75 4.81
N ARG A 208 -2.59 7.98 5.66
CA ARG A 208 -3.17 8.47 6.90
C ARG A 208 -2.82 7.59 8.12
N LEU A 209 -2.35 8.22 9.18
CA LEU A 209 -2.05 7.61 10.47
C LEU A 209 -2.89 8.29 11.59
N LYS A 210 -3.65 7.52 12.35
CA LYS A 210 -4.43 7.98 13.52
C LYS A 210 -4.01 7.22 14.78
N ASP A 211 -3.58 7.93 15.81
CA ASP A 211 -3.13 7.33 17.09
C ASP A 211 -2.01 6.29 16.89
N CYS A 212 -1.10 6.54 15.94
CA CYS A 212 -0.05 5.59 15.57
C CYS A 212 1.33 5.99 16.12
N GLN A 213 2.23 5.02 16.22
CA GLN A 213 3.66 5.26 16.43
C GLN A 213 4.43 4.77 15.22
N ALA A 214 5.22 5.64 14.61
CA ALA A 214 6.08 5.29 13.48
C ALA A 214 7.52 5.70 13.76
N HIS A 215 8.48 4.86 13.37
CA HIS A 215 9.88 5.23 13.46
C HIS A 215 10.24 6.27 12.39
N SER A 216 10.42 5.90 11.13
CA SER A 216 10.64 6.84 10.02
C SER A 216 9.63 6.59 8.92
N ILE A 217 9.26 7.63 8.18
CA ILE A 217 8.34 7.56 7.04
C ILE A 217 9.11 7.97 5.80
N ILE A 218 9.11 7.12 4.77
CA ILE A 218 9.79 7.37 3.50
C ILE A 218 8.77 7.21 2.39
N ILE A 219 8.44 8.30 1.72
CA ILE A 219 7.57 8.33 0.56
C ILE A 219 8.43 8.30 -0.70
N GLU A 220 8.39 7.19 -1.44
CA GLU A 220 9.19 6.98 -2.64
C GLU A 220 8.37 7.21 -3.91
N LYS A 221 9.03 7.78 -4.92
CA LYS A 221 8.44 7.94 -6.25
C LYS A 221 8.12 6.59 -6.88
N ASP A 222 6.88 6.44 -7.32
CA ASP A 222 6.45 5.36 -8.20
C ASP A 222 5.90 5.95 -9.52
N LYS A 223 5.99 5.21 -10.62
CA LYS A 223 5.37 5.63 -11.88
C LYS A 223 3.84 5.54 -11.82
N THR A 224 3.32 4.60 -11.03
CA THR A 224 1.90 4.25 -11.06
C THR A 224 1.04 5.08 -10.11
N TYR A 225 1.55 5.48 -8.93
CA TYR A 225 0.75 6.07 -7.86
C TYR A 225 1.13 7.49 -7.45
N PHE A 226 2.05 8.14 -8.17
CA PHE A 226 2.64 9.38 -7.69
C PHE A 226 1.93 10.62 -8.26
N ALA A 227 1.08 11.21 -7.43
CA ALA A 227 0.50 12.52 -7.71
C ALA A 227 1.56 13.63 -7.70
N ASP A 228 1.17 14.84 -8.14
CA ASP A 228 2.05 16.01 -8.12
C ASP A 228 2.47 16.44 -6.72
N SER A 229 1.73 16.06 -5.69
CA SER A 229 2.02 16.40 -4.29
C SER A 229 1.61 15.25 -3.37
N PRO A 230 2.54 14.37 -2.98
CA PRO A 230 2.24 13.32 -2.02
C PRO A 230 1.86 13.92 -0.65
N ARG A 231 0.82 13.36 -0.03
CA ARG A 231 0.25 13.82 1.23
C ARG A 231 0.39 12.79 2.33
N VAL A 232 0.80 13.25 3.50
CA VAL A 232 0.89 12.48 4.73
C VAL A 232 -0.01 13.11 5.77
N HIS A 233 -1.10 12.43 6.14
CA HIS A 233 -2.05 12.90 7.13
C HIS A 233 -1.77 12.23 8.47
N LEU A 234 -1.36 13.02 9.46
CA LEU A 234 -1.11 12.57 10.82
C LEU A 234 -2.16 13.18 11.74
N VAL A 235 -2.88 12.36 12.51
CA VAL A 235 -3.96 12.82 13.40
C VAL A 235 -3.98 12.06 14.73
N GLY A 236 -4.71 12.60 15.71
CA GLY A 236 -4.78 12.06 17.07
C GLY A 236 -3.41 12.05 17.76
N GLU A 237 -3.18 11.07 18.62
CA GLU A 237 -1.93 10.95 19.40
C GLU A 237 -0.75 10.37 18.58
N THR A 238 -0.73 10.62 17.26
CA THR A 238 0.30 10.04 16.38
C THR A 238 1.69 10.60 16.71
N LYS A 239 2.67 9.71 16.83
CA LYS A 239 4.09 10.05 17.07
C LYS A 239 4.98 9.51 15.97
N VAL A 240 5.84 10.37 15.42
CA VAL A 240 6.87 10.00 14.45
C VAL A 240 8.24 10.34 15.05
N PHE A 241 9.02 9.31 15.37
CA PHE A 241 10.30 9.48 16.09
C PHE A 241 11.44 9.96 15.18
N GLY A 242 11.44 9.51 13.92
CA GLY A 242 12.44 9.78 12.92
C GLY A 242 11.94 10.76 11.85
N ASN A 243 12.61 10.74 10.70
CA ASN A 243 12.31 11.68 9.62
C ASN A 243 11.07 11.27 8.83
N ILE A 244 10.43 12.27 8.22
CA ILE A 244 9.48 12.10 7.13
C ILE A 244 10.16 12.59 5.85
N GLU A 245 10.51 11.68 4.95
CA GLU A 245 11.28 11.98 3.73
C GLU A 245 10.45 11.72 2.48
N PHE A 246 10.42 12.70 1.57
CA PHE A 246 9.82 12.56 0.24
C PHE A 246 10.91 12.42 -0.82
N LYS A 247 11.10 11.21 -1.35
CA LYS A 247 12.04 10.91 -2.43
C LYS A 247 11.36 11.11 -3.78
N GLY A 248 11.40 12.34 -4.29
CA GLY A 248 10.80 12.72 -5.56
C GLY A 248 10.28 14.14 -5.53
N LYS A 249 8.96 14.30 -5.63
CA LYS A 249 8.32 15.63 -5.54
C LYS A 249 8.20 16.07 -4.09
N LYS A 250 8.10 17.39 -3.90
CA LYS A 250 7.87 17.99 -2.60
C LYS A 250 6.52 17.52 -2.03
N GLY A 251 6.54 16.99 -0.81
CA GLY A 251 5.33 16.49 -0.15
C GLY A 251 4.68 17.49 0.81
N ILE A 252 3.46 17.19 1.22
CA ILE A 252 2.72 17.93 2.24
C ILE A 252 2.47 16.99 3.43
N VAL A 253 2.85 17.43 4.63
CA VAL A 253 2.55 16.73 5.88
C VAL A 253 1.45 17.53 6.59
N GLU A 254 0.25 16.97 6.62
CA GLU A 254 -0.88 17.54 7.35
C GLU A 254 -0.88 17.02 8.78
N VAL A 255 -0.76 17.94 9.74
CA VAL A 255 -0.52 17.60 11.15
C VAL A 255 -1.72 18.03 11.99
N GLY A 256 -2.29 17.08 12.74
CA GLY A 256 -3.32 17.32 13.73
C GLY A 256 -2.75 17.89 15.05
N PRO A 257 -3.60 18.46 15.92
CA PRO A 257 -3.16 19.23 17.08
C PRO A 257 -2.38 18.44 18.14
N GLU A 258 -2.54 17.11 18.19
CA GLU A 258 -1.92 16.24 19.20
C GLU A 258 -0.71 15.45 18.67
N VAL A 259 -0.39 15.63 17.39
CA VAL A 259 0.68 14.90 16.72
C VAL A 259 2.04 15.41 17.17
N LYS A 260 3.01 14.49 17.33
CA LYS A 260 4.41 14.82 17.63
C LYS A 260 5.32 14.24 16.56
N ILE A 261 6.16 15.09 15.97
CA ILE A 261 7.20 14.69 15.03
C ILE A 261 8.54 15.11 15.66
N GLU A 262 9.36 14.14 16.02
CA GLU A 262 10.67 14.38 16.66
C GLU A 262 11.80 14.56 15.63
N GLY A 263 11.65 13.94 14.45
CA GLY A 263 12.60 14.10 13.35
C GLY A 263 12.30 15.29 12.43
N LYS A 264 13.03 15.34 11.31
CA LYS A 264 12.88 16.39 10.30
C LYS A 264 11.92 15.98 9.19
N ILE A 265 11.29 16.96 8.57
CA ILE A 265 10.58 16.79 7.30
C ILE A 265 11.53 17.18 6.19
N ILE A 266 11.88 16.20 5.35
CA ILE A 266 12.86 16.34 4.27
C ILE A 266 12.09 16.38 2.95
N ASN A 267 12.32 17.44 2.16
CA ASN A 267 11.63 17.67 0.90
C ASN A 267 10.09 17.73 1.05
N GLY A 268 9.60 18.36 2.11
CA GLY A 268 8.18 18.55 2.33
C GLY A 268 7.87 19.84 3.09
N THR A 269 6.59 20.15 3.21
CA THR A 269 6.06 21.28 4.02
C THR A 269 5.04 20.78 5.03
N ILE A 270 5.03 21.39 6.22
CA ILE A 270 3.98 21.17 7.22
C ILE A 270 2.78 22.04 6.87
N GLN A 271 1.59 21.47 7.00
CA GLN A 271 0.33 22.19 7.00
C GLN A 271 -0.45 21.84 8.27
N ASP A 272 -0.57 22.80 9.18
CA ASP A 272 -1.33 22.61 10.41
C ASP A 272 -2.83 22.70 10.12
N LYS A 273 -3.60 21.68 10.53
CA LYS A 273 -5.06 21.82 10.56
C LYS A 273 -5.41 22.68 11.76
N LYS A 274 -5.67 23.97 11.51
CA LYS A 274 -6.25 24.86 12.52
C LYS A 274 -7.58 24.25 13.00
N LYS A 275 -7.76 24.22 14.32
CA LYS A 275 -9.03 23.86 14.97
C LYS A 275 -10.16 24.76 14.53
#